data_AF-A0A4R4MHW4-F1
#
_entry.id   AF-A0A4R4MHW4-F1
#
_cell.length_a   1.000
_cell.length_b   1.000
_cell.length_c   1.000
_cell.angle_alpha   90.00
_cell.angle_beta   90.00
_cell.angle_gamma   90.00
#
_symmetry.space_group_name_H-M   'P 1'
#
loop_
_entity.id
_entity.type
_entity.pdbx_description
1 polymer ?
#
loop_
_entity_poly.entity_id
_entity_poly.type
_entity_poly.pdbx_seq_one_letter_code
_entity_poly.pdbx_strand_id
1 'polypeptide(L)'
;MPARQDGGALRGGAPRVVWCVGEHDPRTVSARSAAADLLKDDRPPHLVWHPGTGDIVQLLPVTRAARLLGGRVGREGRVCVQIMVVGQSRAPFTGTLLTGVDAIVQWLDTWGVPRRWPAGPPLPSPQSYHARRSRKDWARGGHYGASQVPLVDRPDPGAIDIRRITGPDTPVAPIPKPRAPLSDGATPPRLLPRPPRPQEPVRPQEPVRPPQTDPPPGRPLHPAPEPVPVGPSSAMSN
;
A
#
# COMPACT_ATOMS: atom_id res chain seq x y z
N MET A 1 -1.37 24.31 4.64
CA MET A 1 -2.76 23.84 4.83
C MET A 1 -2.73 22.33 4.95
N PRO A 2 -2.94 21.74 6.14
CA PRO A 2 -3.07 20.29 6.29
C PRO A 2 -4.45 19.80 5.81
N ALA A 3 -4.54 18.56 5.34
CA ALA A 3 -5.80 17.93 5.00
C ALA A 3 -6.63 17.62 6.25
N ARG A 4 -7.96 17.72 6.13
CA ARG A 4 -8.89 17.40 7.23
C ARG A 4 -9.22 15.91 7.32
N GLN A 5 -9.11 15.20 6.21
CA GLN A 5 -9.43 13.77 6.11
C GLN A 5 -8.25 12.99 5.51
N ASP A 6 -8.11 11.75 5.96
CA ASP A 6 -7.13 10.79 5.47
C ASP A 6 -7.80 9.50 4.96
N GLY A 7 -6.99 8.55 4.49
CA GLY A 7 -7.39 7.22 4.03
C GLY A 7 -7.45 6.17 5.15
N GLY A 8 -7.32 6.58 6.41
CA GLY A 8 -7.29 5.72 7.58
C GLY A 8 -5.91 5.15 7.92
N ALA A 9 -5.92 4.14 8.80
CA ALA A 9 -4.70 3.45 9.23
C ALA A 9 -4.06 2.64 8.09
N LEU A 10 -2.73 2.65 8.07
CA LEU A 10 -1.89 1.79 7.24
C LEU A 10 -1.98 0.33 7.71
N ARG A 11 -1.58 -0.61 6.85
CA ARG A 11 -1.76 -2.05 7.06
C ARG A 11 -0.46 -2.83 7.28
N GLY A 12 0.68 -2.15 7.38
CA GLY A 12 1.97 -2.79 7.55
C GLY A 12 2.51 -3.43 6.27
N GLY A 13 3.69 -4.05 6.36
CA GLY A 13 4.44 -4.61 5.22
C GLY A 13 5.52 -3.66 4.68
N ALA A 14 6.07 -3.99 3.51
CA ALA A 14 7.18 -3.23 2.92
C ALA A 14 6.77 -1.76 2.66
N PRO A 15 7.61 -0.77 2.98
CA PRO A 15 7.31 0.63 2.80
C PRO A 15 7.46 1.00 1.33
N ARG A 16 6.74 2.01 0.89
CA ARG A 16 6.72 2.39 -0.52
C ARG A 16 6.37 3.86 -0.71
N VAL A 17 6.75 4.34 -1.88
CA VAL A 17 6.31 5.63 -2.42
C VAL A 17 5.73 5.42 -3.81
N VAL A 18 4.65 6.15 -4.10
CA VAL A 18 4.05 6.23 -5.43
C VAL A 18 4.17 7.64 -5.94
N TRP A 19 4.80 7.76 -7.11
CA TRP A 19 4.97 9.01 -7.85
C TRP A 19 3.79 9.15 -8.81
N CYS A 20 2.97 10.15 -8.55
CA CYS A 20 1.82 10.53 -9.37
C CYS A 20 2.09 11.88 -10.05
N VAL A 21 1.42 12.13 -11.17
CA VAL A 21 1.47 13.42 -11.87
C VAL A 21 0.04 13.98 -11.99
N GLY A 22 -0.08 15.30 -11.85
CA GLY A 22 -1.38 16.00 -11.77
C GLY A 22 -1.99 16.40 -13.12
N GLU A 23 -1.26 16.23 -14.22
CA GLU A 23 -1.62 16.76 -15.55
C GLU A 23 -1.83 18.28 -15.54
N HIS A 24 -0.87 18.99 -14.94
CA HIS A 24 -0.83 20.44 -14.84
C HIS A 24 0.28 21.01 -15.72
N ASP A 25 0.09 22.19 -16.30
CA ASP A 25 1.20 22.96 -16.89
C ASP A 25 2.07 23.56 -15.76
N PRO A 26 3.33 23.11 -15.58
CA PRO A 26 4.20 23.63 -14.53
C PRO A 26 4.61 25.09 -14.73
N ARG A 27 4.28 25.72 -15.87
CA ARG A 27 4.50 27.17 -16.06
C ARG A 27 3.43 28.04 -15.42
N THR A 28 2.26 27.47 -15.15
CA THR A 28 1.08 28.23 -14.69
C THR A 28 0.52 27.73 -13.37
N VAL A 29 0.85 26.50 -12.96
CA VAL A 29 0.34 25.88 -11.74
C VAL A 29 1.44 25.77 -10.69
N SER A 30 1.18 26.28 -9.49
CA SER A 30 2.06 26.12 -8.33
C SER A 30 1.76 24.84 -7.55
N ALA A 31 2.69 24.39 -6.71
CA ALA A 31 2.42 23.29 -5.77
C ALA A 31 1.27 23.62 -4.81
N ARG A 32 1.14 24.89 -4.38
CA ARG A 32 0.09 25.33 -3.46
C ARG A 32 -1.30 25.33 -4.09
N SER A 33 -1.43 25.78 -5.34
CA SER A 33 -2.71 25.74 -6.07
C SER A 33 -3.14 24.30 -6.35
N ALA A 34 -2.23 23.46 -6.83
CA ALA A 34 -2.51 22.03 -7.04
C ALA A 34 -2.91 21.33 -5.71
N ALA A 35 -2.25 21.66 -4.60
CA ALA A 35 -2.61 21.16 -3.28
C ALA A 35 -4.01 21.62 -2.84
N ALA A 36 -4.38 22.88 -3.09
CA ALA A 36 -5.71 23.40 -2.77
C ALA A 36 -6.81 22.66 -3.56
N ASP A 37 -6.58 22.38 -4.84
CA ASP A 37 -7.55 21.66 -5.68
C ASP A 37 -7.70 20.20 -5.24
N LEU A 38 -6.60 19.52 -4.91
CA LEU A 38 -6.66 18.16 -4.35
C LEU A 38 -7.40 18.06 -3.01
N LEU A 39 -7.36 19.14 -2.20
CA LEU A 39 -8.13 19.22 -0.96
C LEU A 39 -9.63 19.42 -1.24
N LYS A 40 -9.99 20.23 -2.24
CA LYS A 40 -11.39 20.41 -2.67
C LYS A 40 -11.97 19.09 -3.20
N ASP A 41 -11.16 18.33 -3.92
CA ASP A 41 -11.55 17.05 -4.52
C ASP A 41 -11.54 15.89 -3.52
N ASP A 42 -11.19 16.11 -2.26
CA ASP A 42 -11.03 15.07 -1.23
C ASP A 42 -10.06 13.94 -1.62
N ARG A 43 -9.00 14.34 -2.35
CA ARG A 43 -7.92 13.44 -2.82
C ARG A 43 -6.53 13.86 -2.31
N PRO A 44 -6.35 14.22 -1.03
CA PRO A 44 -5.05 14.63 -0.52
C PRO A 44 -3.99 13.53 -0.72
N PRO A 45 -2.87 13.82 -1.42
CA PRO A 45 -1.63 13.05 -1.29
C PRO A 45 -0.95 13.34 0.05
N HIS A 46 0.23 12.75 0.27
CA HIS A 46 1.09 13.16 1.38
C HIS A 46 1.80 14.47 1.05
N LEU A 47 2.39 14.52 -0.16
CA LEU A 47 3.12 15.68 -0.66
C LEU A 47 2.56 16.10 -2.02
N VAL A 48 2.56 17.41 -2.26
CA VAL A 48 2.53 18.00 -3.60
C VAL A 48 3.89 18.67 -3.84
N TRP A 49 4.53 18.38 -4.96
CA TRP A 49 5.86 18.88 -5.27
C TRP A 49 5.91 19.49 -6.67
N HIS A 50 6.54 20.66 -6.77
CA HIS A 50 6.81 21.31 -8.04
C HIS A 50 8.30 21.14 -8.43
N PRO A 51 8.63 20.37 -9.49
CA PRO A 51 10.01 19.99 -9.80
C PRO A 51 10.87 21.14 -10.36
N GLY A 52 10.25 22.21 -10.88
CA GLY A 52 10.95 23.42 -11.32
C GLY A 52 11.38 24.34 -10.17
N THR A 53 10.42 24.82 -9.36
CA THR A 53 10.67 25.73 -8.24
C THR A 53 11.23 25.03 -6.99
N GLY A 54 10.95 23.74 -6.81
CA GLY A 54 11.28 23.00 -5.60
C GLY A 54 10.27 23.15 -4.47
N ASP A 55 9.14 23.82 -4.72
CA ASP A 55 8.09 23.97 -3.70
C ASP A 55 7.50 22.62 -3.32
N ILE A 56 7.43 22.38 -2.01
CA ILE A 56 6.82 21.19 -1.41
C ILE A 56 5.69 21.64 -0.50
N VAL A 57 4.51 21.05 -0.68
CA VAL A 57 3.36 21.22 0.22
C VAL A 57 3.03 19.87 0.82
N GLN A 58 3.23 19.74 2.14
CA GLN A 58 2.79 18.57 2.88
C GLN A 58 1.33 18.71 3.32
N LEU A 59 0.51 17.73 2.95
CA LEU A 59 -0.92 17.71 3.26
C LEU A 59 -1.27 16.69 4.34
N LEU A 60 -0.55 15.57 4.42
CA LEU A 60 -0.80 14.50 5.38
C LEU A 60 0.50 13.99 6.02
N PRO A 61 0.47 13.53 7.28
CA PRO A 61 1.57 12.76 7.85
C PRO A 61 1.64 11.37 7.21
N VAL A 62 2.85 10.85 6.98
CA VAL A 62 3.05 9.54 6.31
C VAL A 62 2.66 8.33 7.16
N THR A 63 2.33 8.55 8.44
CA THR A 63 1.78 7.52 9.34
C THR A 63 0.30 7.25 9.10
N ARG A 64 -0.34 8.02 8.22
CA ARG A 64 -1.74 7.89 7.80
C ARG A 64 -1.78 7.60 6.31
N ALA A 65 -2.76 6.85 5.84
CA ALA A 65 -2.89 6.63 4.40
C ALA A 65 -3.39 7.91 3.70
N ALA A 66 -2.86 8.21 2.52
CA ALA A 66 -3.39 9.27 1.67
C ALA A 66 -4.49 8.74 0.74
N ARG A 67 -5.25 9.68 0.15
CA ARG A 67 -6.46 9.37 -0.63
C ARG A 67 -6.23 9.43 -2.15
N LEU A 68 -5.08 9.89 -2.63
CA LEU A 68 -4.83 10.10 -4.06
C LEU A 68 -4.95 8.82 -4.92
N LEU A 69 -4.48 7.68 -4.42
CA LEU A 69 -4.65 6.36 -5.08
C LEU A 69 -6.01 5.73 -4.83
N GLY A 70 -6.70 6.15 -3.76
CA GLY A 70 -7.95 5.54 -3.31
C GLY A 70 -7.80 4.11 -2.80
N GLY A 71 -8.93 3.57 -2.32
CA GLY A 71 -9.10 2.16 -2.01
C GLY A 71 -8.12 1.57 -0.98
N ARG A 72 -8.00 0.25 -0.99
CA ARG A 72 -7.14 -0.50 -0.04
C ARG A 72 -5.66 -0.42 -0.39
N VAL A 73 -5.31 -0.20 -1.67
CA VAL A 73 -3.93 -0.23 -2.15
C VAL A 73 -3.08 0.92 -1.59
N GLY A 74 -3.68 2.11 -1.41
CA GLY A 74 -3.02 3.25 -0.76
C GLY A 74 -2.74 3.06 0.74
N ARG A 75 -3.16 1.93 1.32
CA ARG A 75 -2.97 1.58 2.74
C ARG A 75 -1.95 0.45 2.95
N GLU A 76 -1.41 -0.12 1.87
CA GLU A 76 -0.49 -1.26 1.93
C GLU A 76 0.95 -0.78 2.18
N GLY A 77 1.60 -1.35 3.19
CA GLY A 77 2.93 -0.93 3.67
C GLY A 77 2.87 -0.34 5.07
N ARG A 78 4.01 -0.39 5.78
CA ARG A 78 4.20 0.39 7.02
C ARG A 78 4.19 1.90 6.78
N VAL A 79 4.53 2.31 5.56
CA VAL A 79 4.23 3.62 4.95
C VAL A 79 3.88 3.38 3.48
N CYS A 80 2.96 4.19 2.94
CA CYS A 80 2.58 4.19 1.52
C CYS A 80 2.49 5.65 1.05
N VAL A 81 3.65 6.27 0.87
CA VAL A 81 3.74 7.68 0.52
C VAL A 81 3.19 7.88 -0.89
N GLN A 82 2.42 8.94 -1.07
CA GLN A 82 1.78 9.31 -2.34
C GLN A 82 2.23 10.74 -2.60
N ILE A 83 2.98 10.94 -3.67
CA ILE A 83 3.53 12.24 -4.05
C ILE A 83 2.84 12.67 -5.33
N MET A 84 2.14 13.80 -5.30
CA MET A 84 1.67 14.45 -6.52
C MET A 84 2.76 15.38 -7.04
N VAL A 85 3.19 15.15 -8.28
CA VAL A 85 4.12 16.04 -8.97
C VAL A 85 3.33 16.99 -9.88
N VAL A 86 3.62 18.28 -9.82
CA VAL A 86 3.13 19.26 -10.78
C VAL A 86 3.85 19.03 -12.11
N GLY A 87 3.12 18.60 -13.12
CA GLY A 87 3.66 18.24 -14.44
C GLY A 87 2.66 17.43 -15.24
N GLN A 88 3.14 16.79 -16.32
CA GLN A 88 2.31 15.99 -17.23
C GLN A 88 2.97 14.65 -17.54
N SER A 89 2.17 13.59 -17.69
CA SER A 89 2.73 12.25 -17.99
C SER A 89 3.37 12.14 -19.37
N ARG A 90 2.96 13.00 -20.32
CA ARG A 90 3.55 13.05 -21.67
C ARG A 90 4.87 13.81 -21.73
N ALA A 91 5.16 14.62 -20.71
CA ALA A 91 6.41 15.34 -20.55
C ALA A 91 7.02 15.00 -19.17
N PRO A 92 7.65 13.82 -19.03
CA PRO A 92 8.09 13.31 -17.73
C PRO A 92 8.94 14.33 -16.97
N PHE A 93 8.62 14.56 -15.70
CA PHE A 93 9.24 15.61 -14.89
C PHE A 93 10.75 15.43 -14.68
N THR A 94 11.28 14.23 -14.91
CA THR A 94 12.71 13.91 -14.91
C THR A 94 13.45 14.42 -16.15
N GLY A 95 12.79 15.15 -17.05
CA GLY A 95 13.43 16.03 -18.03
C GLY A 95 13.76 17.43 -17.47
N THR A 96 13.39 17.75 -16.23
CA THR A 96 13.55 19.09 -15.62
C THR A 96 14.70 19.16 -14.61
N LEU A 97 14.79 20.26 -13.85
CA LEU A 97 15.82 20.48 -12.83
C LEU A 97 15.71 19.54 -11.63
N LEU A 98 14.48 19.08 -11.30
CA LEU A 98 14.21 18.26 -10.11
C LEU A 98 14.62 18.95 -8.80
N THR A 99 14.41 20.26 -8.71
CA THR A 99 14.75 21.07 -7.53
C THR A 99 14.12 20.46 -6.28
N GLY A 100 14.92 20.15 -5.27
CA GLY A 100 14.47 19.58 -4.00
C GLY A 100 14.19 18.06 -4.00
N VAL A 101 14.43 17.34 -5.10
CA VAL A 101 14.22 15.88 -5.14
C VAL A 101 15.07 15.15 -4.10
N ASP A 102 16.32 15.58 -3.88
CA ASP A 102 17.22 14.94 -2.91
C ASP A 102 16.67 15.01 -1.49
N ALA A 103 16.07 16.15 -1.11
CA ALA A 103 15.43 16.32 0.19
C ALA A 103 14.23 15.38 0.37
N ILE A 104 13.41 15.21 -0.68
CA ILE A 104 12.29 14.25 -0.67
C ILE A 104 12.81 12.83 -0.51
N VAL A 105 13.84 12.45 -1.26
CA VAL A 105 14.38 11.08 -1.26
C VAL A 105 15.06 10.77 0.07
N GLN A 106 15.86 11.68 0.62
CA GLN A 106 16.44 11.54 1.97
C GLN A 106 15.36 11.41 3.03
N TRP A 107 14.28 12.19 2.94
CA TRP A 107 13.15 12.06 3.85
C TRP A 107 12.48 10.69 3.71
N LEU A 108 12.28 10.17 2.49
CA LEU A 108 11.77 8.81 2.26
C LEU A 108 12.66 7.72 2.88
N ASP A 109 13.98 7.91 2.87
CA ASP A 109 14.93 6.99 3.51
C ASP A 109 14.71 6.92 5.03
N THR A 110 14.36 8.03 5.70
CA THR A 110 14.05 8.03 7.14
C THR A 110 12.82 7.18 7.49
N TRP A 111 11.93 6.96 6.52
CA TRP A 111 10.78 6.05 6.64
C TRP A 111 11.09 4.63 6.13
N GLY A 112 12.35 4.39 5.78
CA GLY A 112 12.89 3.12 5.34
C GLY A 112 12.40 2.70 3.97
N VAL A 113 11.94 3.62 3.11
CA VAL A 113 11.58 3.33 1.72
C VAL A 113 12.86 3.02 0.94
N PRO A 114 13.07 1.78 0.44
CA PRO A 114 14.31 1.45 -0.24
C PRO A 114 14.37 2.13 -1.62
N ARG A 115 15.53 2.69 -1.97
CA ARG A 115 15.85 3.29 -3.27
C ARG A 115 15.98 2.24 -4.38
N ARG A 116 14.87 1.56 -4.69
CA ARG A 116 14.74 0.57 -5.75
C ARG A 116 13.41 0.74 -6.44
N TRP A 117 13.33 0.25 -7.68
CA TRP A 117 12.12 0.30 -8.49
C TRP A 117 11.71 -1.11 -8.94
N PRO A 118 10.99 -1.89 -8.11
CA PRO A 118 10.81 -3.33 -8.36
C PRO A 118 10.04 -3.65 -9.64
N ALA A 119 9.14 -2.75 -10.05
CA ALA A 119 8.40 -2.87 -11.30
C ALA A 119 9.18 -2.38 -12.53
N GLY A 120 10.46 -2.02 -12.40
CA GLY A 120 11.27 -1.38 -13.43
C GLY A 120 10.83 0.06 -13.73
N PRO A 121 11.52 0.79 -14.62
CA PRO A 121 11.09 2.14 -15.01
C PRO A 121 9.64 2.17 -15.52
N PRO A 122 8.82 3.18 -15.17
CA PRO A 122 7.51 3.34 -15.75
C PRO A 122 7.59 3.56 -17.26
N LEU A 123 6.59 3.07 -18.00
CA LEU A 123 6.55 3.18 -19.45
C LEU A 123 6.19 4.62 -19.90
N PRO A 124 6.57 5.03 -21.13
CA PRO A 124 6.06 6.26 -21.72
C PRO A 124 4.56 6.20 -21.94
N SER A 125 3.91 7.36 -22.00
CA SER A 125 2.54 7.47 -22.51
C SER A 125 2.55 7.33 -24.04
N PRO A 126 1.65 6.56 -24.66
CA PRO A 126 0.49 5.88 -24.06
C PRO A 126 0.75 4.43 -23.61
N GLN A 127 1.96 3.89 -23.75
CA GLN A 127 2.26 2.51 -23.37
C GLN A 127 2.04 2.24 -21.87
N SER A 128 2.11 3.27 -21.02
CA SER A 128 1.83 3.19 -19.58
C SER A 128 0.39 2.78 -19.24
N TYR A 129 -0.59 2.99 -20.12
CA TYR A 129 -1.95 2.45 -19.96
C TYR A 129 -1.96 0.92 -19.97
N HIS A 130 -1.00 0.30 -20.65
CA HIS A 130 -0.83 -1.14 -20.75
C HIS A 130 0.29 -1.68 -19.85
N ALA A 131 0.77 -0.87 -18.90
CA ALA A 131 1.79 -1.30 -17.95
C ALA A 131 1.31 -2.49 -17.11
N ARG A 132 2.21 -3.42 -16.82
CA ARG A 132 1.92 -4.56 -15.96
C ARG A 132 1.86 -4.11 -14.49
N ARG A 133 0.72 -4.34 -13.84
CA ARG A 133 0.47 -3.97 -12.43
C ARG A 133 0.58 -5.20 -11.52
N SER A 134 1.82 -5.63 -11.26
CA SER A 134 2.16 -6.89 -10.59
C SER A 134 2.04 -6.80 -9.07
N ARG A 135 1.19 -7.63 -8.44
CA ARG A 135 1.09 -7.74 -6.97
C ARG A 135 2.40 -8.23 -6.34
N LYS A 136 3.14 -9.11 -7.05
CA LYS A 136 4.43 -9.64 -6.59
C LYS A 136 5.46 -8.52 -6.47
N ASP A 137 5.53 -7.65 -7.48
CA ASP A 137 6.50 -6.55 -7.46
C ASP A 137 6.09 -5.53 -6.41
N TRP A 138 4.81 -5.14 -6.39
CA TRP A 138 4.24 -4.26 -5.38
C TRP A 138 4.53 -4.69 -3.94
N ALA A 139 4.47 -6.00 -3.64
CA ALA A 139 4.75 -6.52 -2.30
C ALA A 139 6.20 -6.27 -1.82
N ARG A 140 7.15 -6.06 -2.75
CA ARG A 140 8.55 -5.79 -2.40
C ARG A 140 8.76 -4.40 -1.80
N GLY A 141 7.86 -3.43 -2.02
CA GLY A 141 8.06 -2.04 -1.58
C GLY A 141 9.23 -1.34 -2.29
N GLY A 142 9.39 -0.04 -2.07
CA GLY A 142 10.26 0.84 -2.86
C GLY A 142 9.47 1.88 -3.65
N HIS A 143 9.99 2.30 -4.80
CA HIS A 143 9.42 3.35 -5.64
C HIS A 143 8.57 2.74 -6.77
N TYR A 144 7.46 3.40 -7.08
CA TYR A 144 6.54 3.02 -8.17
C TYR A 144 5.97 4.26 -8.85
N GLY A 145 5.68 4.15 -10.14
CA GLY A 145 4.73 5.06 -10.79
C GLY A 145 3.31 4.62 -10.53
N ALA A 146 2.34 5.53 -10.57
CA ALA A 146 0.92 5.20 -10.43
C ALA A 146 0.45 4.11 -11.42
N SER A 147 0.98 4.12 -12.65
CA SER A 147 0.76 3.11 -13.69
C SER A 147 1.19 1.70 -13.33
N GLN A 148 2.03 1.53 -12.31
CA GLN A 148 2.53 0.24 -11.85
C GLN A 148 1.79 -0.27 -10.60
N VAL A 149 0.90 0.55 -10.03
CA VAL A 149 0.15 0.20 -8.81
C VAL A 149 -0.98 -0.77 -9.15
N PRO A 150 -1.11 -1.90 -8.44
CA PRO A 150 -2.23 -2.82 -8.60
C PRO A 150 -3.59 -2.15 -8.38
N LEU A 151 -4.58 -2.50 -9.21
CA LEU A 151 -5.97 -2.02 -9.12
C LEU A 151 -6.17 -0.51 -9.40
N VAL A 152 -5.11 0.23 -9.70
CA VAL A 152 -5.17 1.64 -10.06
C VAL A 152 -5.07 1.75 -11.58
N ASP A 153 -6.09 2.35 -12.21
CA ASP A 153 -6.05 2.62 -13.64
C ASP A 153 -5.63 4.06 -13.91
N ARG A 154 -4.32 4.29 -13.86
CA ARG A 154 -3.72 5.56 -14.25
C ARG A 154 -2.46 5.34 -15.11
N PRO A 155 -2.12 6.28 -16.01
CA PRO A 155 -0.95 6.17 -16.89
C PRO A 155 0.31 6.88 -16.36
N ASP A 156 0.19 7.67 -15.29
CA ASP A 156 1.26 8.49 -14.75
C ASP A 156 2.35 7.65 -14.04
N PRO A 157 3.60 8.13 -13.95
CA PRO A 157 4.12 9.45 -14.31
C PRO A 157 4.67 9.57 -15.75
N GLY A 158 4.44 8.57 -16.61
CA GLY A 158 5.14 8.47 -17.91
C GLY A 158 6.58 8.00 -17.77
N ALA A 159 7.38 8.10 -18.84
CA ALA A 159 8.75 7.59 -18.93
C ALA A 159 9.74 8.42 -18.10
N ILE A 160 9.63 8.36 -16.78
CA ILE A 160 10.56 9.02 -15.88
C ILE A 160 11.89 8.27 -15.83
N ASP A 161 13.00 9.01 -15.79
CA ASP A 161 14.31 8.46 -15.45
C ASP A 161 14.38 8.21 -13.94
N ILE A 162 14.25 6.93 -13.56
CA ILE A 162 14.25 6.51 -12.16
C ILE A 162 15.59 6.79 -11.46
N ARG A 163 16.72 6.81 -12.19
CA ARG A 163 18.04 7.04 -11.58
C ARG A 163 18.23 8.50 -11.19
N ARG A 164 17.56 9.43 -11.87
CA ARG A 164 17.52 10.84 -11.45
C ARG A 164 16.73 11.07 -10.15
N ILE A 165 15.96 10.08 -9.70
CA ILE A 165 15.22 10.12 -8.43
C ILE A 165 15.92 9.28 -7.37
N THR A 166 16.28 8.04 -7.70
CA THR A 166 16.76 7.05 -6.72
C THR A 166 18.28 6.95 -6.63
N GLY A 167 19.00 7.66 -7.51
CA GLY A 167 20.47 7.69 -7.57
C GLY A 167 21.04 6.72 -8.61
N PRO A 168 22.33 6.88 -8.95
CA PRO A 168 22.99 6.08 -9.99
C PRO A 168 23.05 4.58 -9.67
N ASP A 169 23.16 4.24 -8.38
CA ASP A 169 23.28 2.86 -7.89
C ASP A 169 21.95 2.10 -7.86
N THR A 170 20.86 2.72 -8.31
CA THR A 170 19.54 2.09 -8.34
C THR A 170 19.57 0.83 -9.19
N PRO A 171 19.27 -0.35 -8.61
CA PRO A 171 19.19 -1.58 -9.39
C PRO A 171 18.07 -1.46 -10.41
N VAL A 172 18.43 -1.56 -11.69
CA VAL A 172 17.45 -1.50 -12.78
C VAL A 172 16.86 -2.90 -12.94
N ALA A 173 15.63 -3.07 -12.45
CA ALA A 173 14.83 -4.21 -12.84
C ALA A 173 14.59 -4.16 -14.37
N PRO A 174 14.44 -5.32 -15.04
CA PRO A 174 14.23 -5.36 -16.49
C PRO A 174 13.12 -4.42 -16.92
N ILE A 175 13.34 -3.69 -18.03
CA ILE A 175 12.35 -2.76 -18.57
C ILE A 175 11.05 -3.55 -18.82
N PRO A 176 9.91 -3.11 -18.26
CA PRO A 176 8.64 -3.78 -18.48
C PRO A 176 8.31 -3.83 -19.97
N LYS A 177 7.85 -4.97 -20.46
CA LYS A 177 7.20 -5.02 -21.79
C LYS A 177 5.77 -4.51 -21.63
N PRO A 178 5.28 -3.61 -22.52
CA PRO A 178 3.86 -3.29 -22.57
C PRO A 178 3.04 -4.57 -22.71
N ARG A 179 1.88 -4.64 -22.07
CA ARG A 179 0.94 -5.73 -22.33
C ARG A 179 0.48 -5.62 -23.79
N ALA A 180 0.58 -6.71 -24.54
CA ALA A 180 -0.01 -6.77 -25.88
C ALA A 180 -1.52 -6.46 -25.77
N PRO A 181 -2.11 -5.70 -26.70
CA PRO A 181 -3.55 -5.58 -26.80
C PRO A 181 -4.14 -7.00 -26.85
N LEU A 182 -5.23 -7.23 -26.13
CA LEU A 182 -6.03 -8.43 -26.37
C LEU A 182 -6.51 -8.33 -27.81
N SER A 183 -6.10 -9.24 -28.68
CA SER A 183 -6.69 -9.34 -30.02
C SER A 183 -8.18 -9.61 -29.85
N ASP A 184 -9.05 -8.76 -30.41
CA ASP A 184 -10.52 -8.88 -30.41
C ASP A 184 -11.07 -10.14 -31.13
N GLY A 185 -10.22 -11.14 -31.40
CA GLY A 185 -10.57 -12.39 -32.06
C GLY A 185 -10.15 -13.66 -31.30
N ALA A 186 -9.60 -13.54 -30.08
CA ALA A 186 -9.33 -14.74 -29.29
C ALA A 186 -10.65 -15.24 -28.67
N THR A 187 -11.28 -16.20 -29.35
CA THR A 187 -12.30 -17.05 -28.73
C THR A 187 -11.74 -17.53 -27.38
N PRO A 188 -12.44 -17.31 -26.25
CA PRO A 188 -11.98 -17.86 -24.99
C PRO A 188 -11.79 -19.36 -25.20
N PRO A 189 -10.71 -19.98 -24.68
CA PRO A 189 -10.61 -21.43 -24.70
C PRO A 189 -11.90 -21.94 -24.06
N ARG A 190 -12.73 -22.65 -24.83
CA ARG A 190 -13.88 -23.37 -24.29
C ARG A 190 -13.32 -24.15 -23.10
N LEU A 191 -13.71 -23.76 -21.89
CA LEU A 191 -13.54 -24.59 -20.72
C LEU A 191 -14.22 -25.90 -21.07
N LEU A 192 -13.42 -26.91 -21.41
CA LEU A 192 -13.94 -28.26 -21.55
C LEU A 192 -14.67 -28.57 -20.24
N PRO A 193 -15.92 -29.07 -20.29
CA PRO A 193 -16.61 -29.50 -19.10
C PRO A 193 -15.69 -30.42 -18.31
N ARG A 194 -15.47 -30.08 -17.05
CA ARG A 194 -14.71 -30.94 -16.14
C ARG A 194 -15.38 -32.31 -16.16
N PRO A 195 -14.67 -33.41 -16.48
CA PRO A 195 -15.27 -34.73 -16.45
C PRO A 195 -15.87 -34.99 -15.06
N PRO A 196 -17.05 -35.63 -14.99
CA PRO A 196 -17.66 -35.94 -13.70
C PRO A 196 -16.66 -36.73 -12.86
N ARG A 197 -16.55 -36.37 -11.58
CA ARG A 197 -15.73 -37.14 -10.64
C ARG A 197 -16.28 -38.57 -10.61
N PRO A 198 -15.43 -39.61 -10.65
CA PRO A 198 -15.86 -40.96 -10.31
C PRO A 198 -16.55 -40.92 -8.95
N GLN A 199 -17.77 -41.46 -8.88
CA GLN A 199 -18.46 -41.63 -7.60
C GLN A 199 -17.59 -42.57 -6.75
N GLU A 200 -17.09 -42.06 -5.62
CA GLU A 200 -16.52 -42.94 -4.60
C GLU A 200 -17.60 -43.93 -4.16
N PRO A 201 -17.26 -45.23 -4.02
CA PRO A 201 -18.18 -46.19 -3.43
C PRO A 201 -18.59 -45.70 -2.04
N VAL A 202 -19.90 -45.64 -1.81
CA VAL A 202 -20.49 -45.37 -0.49
C VAL A 202 -19.89 -46.37 0.49
N ARG A 203 -19.06 -45.89 1.43
CA ARG A 203 -18.63 -46.70 2.56
C ARG A 203 -19.88 -47.12 3.36
N PRO A 204 -20.02 -48.39 3.75
CA PRO A 204 -21.07 -48.79 4.69
C PRO A 204 -21.00 -47.92 5.94
N GLN A 205 -22.12 -47.35 6.34
CA GLN A 205 -22.22 -46.59 7.58
C GLN A 205 -21.97 -47.55 8.75
N GLU A 206 -20.95 -47.26 9.55
CA GLU A 206 -20.75 -47.93 10.84
C GLU A 206 -21.94 -47.61 11.76
N PRO A 207 -22.43 -48.57 12.56
CA PRO A 207 -23.53 -48.33 13.49
C PRO A 207 -23.17 -47.22 14.48
N VAL A 208 -24.04 -46.21 14.59
CA VAL A 208 -23.93 -45.14 15.58
C VAL A 208 -23.91 -45.76 16.98
N ARG A 209 -22.79 -45.60 17.68
CA ARG A 209 -22.65 -45.96 19.10
C ARG A 209 -23.62 -45.10 19.92
N PRO A 210 -24.43 -45.68 20.84
CA PRO A 210 -25.34 -44.90 21.67
C PRO A 210 -24.58 -43.91 22.56
N PRO A 211 -25.21 -42.79 22.96
CA PRO A 211 -24.57 -41.75 23.75
C PRO A 211 -24.16 -42.31 25.11
N GLN A 212 -22.89 -42.10 25.48
CA GLN A 212 -22.42 -42.34 26.83
C GLN A 212 -23.03 -41.28 27.73
N THR A 213 -23.81 -41.70 28.73
CA THR A 213 -24.27 -40.85 29.82
C THR A 213 -23.07 -40.44 30.66
N ASP A 214 -22.76 -39.14 30.67
CA ASP A 214 -21.81 -38.57 31.63
C ASP A 214 -22.34 -38.82 33.05
N PRO A 215 -21.50 -39.27 34.00
CA PRO A 215 -21.89 -39.31 35.40
C PRO A 215 -22.09 -37.88 35.93
N PRO A 216 -23.00 -37.69 36.90
CA PRO A 216 -23.33 -36.37 37.41
C PRO A 216 -22.11 -35.71 38.08
N PRO A 217 -22.00 -34.37 38.05
CA PRO A 217 -20.87 -33.67 38.64
C PRO A 217 -20.83 -33.93 40.15
N GLY A 218 -19.66 -34.39 40.60
CA GLY A 218 -19.34 -34.55 42.01
C GLY A 218 -19.57 -33.26 42.79
N ARG A 219 -20.25 -33.41 43.94
CA ARG A 219 -20.52 -32.38 44.93
C ARG A 219 -19.20 -31.64 45.28
N PRO A 220 -19.17 -30.29 45.31
CA PRO A 220 -17.98 -29.57 45.77
C PRO A 220 -17.69 -29.95 47.22
N LEU A 221 -16.47 -30.43 47.49
CA LEU A 221 -15.94 -30.56 48.84
C LEU A 221 -15.83 -29.17 49.44
N HIS A 222 -16.51 -28.96 50.58
CA HIS A 222 -16.32 -27.75 51.40
C HIS A 222 -14.83 -27.59 51.74
N PRO A 223 -14.23 -26.41 51.54
CA PRO A 223 -12.94 -26.13 52.13
C PRO A 223 -13.08 -26.08 53.65
N ALA A 224 -12.15 -26.73 54.35
CA ALA A 224 -12.01 -26.65 55.81
C ALA A 224 -11.79 -25.17 56.23
N PRO A 225 -12.31 -24.74 57.39
CA PRO A 225 -12.10 -23.38 57.86
C PRO A 225 -10.63 -23.16 58.22
N GLU A 226 -10.01 -22.13 57.63
CA GLU A 226 -8.70 -21.63 58.04
C GLU A 226 -8.75 -21.08 59.48
N PRO A 227 -7.70 -21.30 60.29
CA PRO A 227 -7.62 -20.71 61.62
C PRO A 227 -7.40 -19.19 61.56
N VAL A 228 -8.20 -18.49 62.36
CA VAL A 228 -8.17 -17.02 62.56
C VAL A 228 -6.79 -16.58 63.08
N PRO A 229 -6.14 -15.57 62.47
CA PRO A 229 -4.92 -14.99 63.03
C PRO A 229 -5.25 -14.11 64.24
N VAL A 230 -4.74 -14.52 65.41
CA VAL A 230 -4.72 -13.69 66.63
C VAL A 230 -3.73 -12.54 66.38
N GLY A 231 -4.26 -11.32 66.31
CA GLY A 231 -3.43 -10.11 66.21
C GLY A 231 -2.59 -9.90 67.49
N PRO A 232 -1.36 -9.38 67.38
CA PRO A 232 -0.56 -9.05 68.55
C PRO A 232 -1.13 -7.82 69.27
N SER A 233 -1.43 -8.01 70.55
CA SER A 233 -1.85 -6.99 71.51
C SER A 233 -0.71 -6.02 71.77
N SER A 234 -0.98 -4.72 71.59
CA SER A 234 -0.11 -3.63 72.02
C SER A 234 0.06 -3.64 73.53
N ALA A 235 1.30 -3.67 74.01
CA ALA A 235 1.66 -3.30 75.37
C ALA A 235 2.67 -2.15 75.31
N MET A 236 2.23 -0.96 75.69
CA MET A 236 3.08 0.12 76.16
C MET A 236 3.58 -0.21 77.56
N SER A 237 4.87 0.04 77.84
CA SER A 237 5.40 0.75 79.04
C SER A 237 6.91 0.52 79.18
N ASN A 238 7.72 1.56 78.90
CA ASN A 238 8.47 2.34 79.90
C ASN A 238 9.24 3.46 79.20
#